data_AF-A0A7C5P121-F1
#
_entry.id   AF-A0A7C5P121-F1
#
_cell.length_a   1.000
_cell.length_b   1.000
_cell.length_c   1.000
_cell.angle_alpha   90.00
_cell.angle_beta   90.00
_cell.angle_gamma   90.00
#
_symmetry.space_group_name_H-M   'P 1'
#
loop_
_entity.id
_entity.type
_entity.pdbx_description
1 polymer ?
#
loop_
_entity_poly.entity_id
_entity_poly.type
_entity_poly.pdbx_seq_one_letter_code
_entity_poly.pdbx_strand_id
1 'polypeptide(L)'
;MKIEKLKELIKLVEESEISSLEIHYFLGKKIVIKKNQNHFAVQPVIAGPAAVAGTEAKSLPVKEESKPQEAEQAKEEVKEEELEAEKLYKLTAPMVGTFYRRPSPGSP
;
A
#
# COMPACT_ATOMS: atom_id res chain seq x y z
N MET A 1 13.55 6.62 38.38
CA MET A 1 14.72 6.22 37.55
C MET A 1 15.81 7.25 37.74
N LYS A 2 17.09 6.84 37.83
CA LYS A 2 18.24 7.76 37.92
C LYS A 2 18.68 8.19 36.51
N ILE A 3 19.25 9.39 36.37
CA ILE A 3 19.69 9.94 35.09
C ILE A 3 20.78 9.10 34.41
N GLU A 4 21.64 8.45 35.19
CA GLU A 4 22.72 7.59 34.69
C GLU A 4 22.18 6.38 33.92
N LYS A 5 21.20 5.68 34.50
CA LYS A 5 20.52 4.55 33.84
C LYS A 5 19.80 4.95 32.56
N LEU A 6 19.25 6.17 32.50
CA LEU A 6 18.62 6.68 31.28
C LEU A 6 19.63 6.85 30.15
N LYS A 7 20.83 7.38 30.46
CA LYS A 7 21.90 7.53 29.46
C LYS A 7 22.38 6.18 28.95
N GLU A 8 22.49 5.18 29.82
CA GLU A 8 22.87 3.81 29.45
C GLU A 8 21.82 3.17 28.52
N LEU A 9 20.53 3.31 28.84
CA LEU A 9 19.43 2.85 27.97
C LEU A 9 19.43 3.54 26.61
N ILE A 10 19.68 4.85 26.56
CA ILE A 10 19.77 5.58 25.28
C ILE A 10 20.94 5.05 24.44
N LYS A 11 22.12 4.85 25.04
CA LYS A 11 23.27 4.27 24.35
C LYS A 11 23.00 2.87 23.81
N LEU A 12 22.39 2.00 24.63
CA LEU A 12 22.02 0.65 24.20
C LEU A 12 21.02 0.67 23.03
N VAL A 13 20.04 1.57 23.05
CA VAL A 13 19.08 1.74 21.94
C VAL A 13 19.75 2.32 20.68
N GLU A 14 20.80 3.12 20.84
CA GLU A 14 21.57 3.67 19.73
C GLU A 14 22.47 2.62 19.07
N GLU A 15 23.17 1.82 19.87
CA GLU A 15 24.00 0.70 19.42
C GLU A 15 23.17 -0.45 18.84
N SER A 16 21.95 -0.64 19.35
CA SER A 16 21.01 -1.62 18.82
C SER A 16 20.25 -1.07 17.60
N GLU A 17 19.75 -1.98 16.76
CA GLU A 17 18.82 -1.63 15.66
C GLU A 17 17.37 -1.45 16.14
N ILE A 18 17.17 -1.13 17.43
CA ILE A 18 15.85 -0.97 18.02
C ILE A 18 15.31 0.42 17.69
N SER A 19 14.10 0.48 17.13
CA SER A 19 13.46 1.74 16.77
C SER A 19 12.77 2.43 17.95
N SER A 20 12.24 1.66 18.90
CA SER A 20 11.57 2.20 20.09
C SER A 20 11.64 1.27 21.28
N LEU A 21 11.81 1.84 22.47
CA LEU A 21 11.80 1.14 23.74
C LEU A 21 10.81 1.81 24.70
N GLU A 22 9.87 1.04 25.23
CA GLU A 22 8.84 1.49 26.17
C GLU A 22 8.97 0.74 27.50
N ILE A 23 9.06 1.50 28.60
CA ILE A 23 9.19 0.96 29.96
C ILE A 23 7.99 1.40 30.79
N HIS A 24 7.25 0.43 31.32
CA HIS A 24 6.16 0.64 32.27
C HIS A 24 6.63 0.38 33.70
N TYR A 25 6.34 1.32 34.60
CA TYR A 25 6.55 1.15 36.03
C TYR A 25 5.22 0.86 36.73
N PHE A 26 5.28 0.06 37.80
CA PHE A 26 4.13 -0.27 38.65
C PHE A 26 3.39 0.96 39.22
N LEU A 27 4.06 2.11 39.28
CA LEU A 27 3.49 3.38 39.75
C LEU A 27 2.84 4.22 38.63
N GLY A 28 2.54 3.62 37.47
CA GLY A 28 1.93 4.29 36.32
C GLY A 28 2.87 5.23 35.55
N LYS A 29 4.16 5.29 35.91
CA LYS A 29 5.16 6.03 35.14
C LYS A 29 5.51 5.26 33.88
N LYS A 30 5.56 5.95 32.74
CA LYS A 30 5.94 5.41 31.44
C LYS A 30 7.11 6.22 30.88
N ILE A 31 8.13 5.52 30.38
CA ILE A 31 9.27 6.13 29.68
C ILE A 31 9.30 5.54 28.27
N VAL A 32 9.38 6.42 27.27
CA VAL A 32 9.44 6.03 25.85
C VAL A 32 10.69 6.63 25.24
N ILE A 33 11.55 5.78 24.68
CA ILE A 33 12.76 6.16 23.94
C ILE A 33 12.51 5.78 22.48
N LYS A 34 12.66 6.73 21.55
CA LYS A 34 12.48 6.50 20.10
C LYS A 34 13.73 6.95 19.36
N LYS A 35 14.22 6.11 18.47
CA LYS A 35 15.29 6.45 17.53
C LYS A 35 14.66 7.29 16.43
N ASN A 36 15.10 8.55 16.27
CA ASN A 36 14.63 9.39 15.18
C ASN A 36 15.31 8.93 13.89
N GLN A 37 14.74 7.91 13.24
CA GLN A 37 15.07 7.62 11.87
C GLN A 37 14.33 8.64 11.02
N ASN A 38 14.98 9.78 10.80
CA ASN A 38 14.54 10.77 9.83
C ASN A 38 14.74 10.15 8.43
N HIS A 39 13.85 9.22 8.08
CA HIS A 39 13.61 8.84 6.70
C HIS A 39 13.09 10.11 6.06
N PHE A 40 14.00 10.89 5.48
CA PHE A 40 13.64 11.91 4.52
C PHE A 40 12.74 11.20 3.51
N ALA A 41 11.44 11.47 3.60
CA ALA A 41 10.49 11.08 2.59
C ALA A 41 10.96 11.78 1.32
N VAL A 42 11.71 11.04 0.50
CA VAL A 42 12.00 11.43 -0.87
C VAL A 42 10.63 11.46 -1.53
N GLN A 43 10.02 12.65 -1.57
CA GLN A 43 8.84 12.86 -2.39
C GLN A 43 9.24 12.53 -3.82
N PRO A 44 8.59 11.56 -4.48
CA PRO A 44 8.84 11.35 -5.90
C PRO A 44 8.38 12.61 -6.63
N VAL A 45 9.33 13.33 -7.23
CA VAL A 45 9.03 14.40 -8.19
C VAL A 45 8.40 13.71 -9.39
N ILE A 46 7.08 13.84 -9.53
CA ILE A 46 6.35 13.35 -10.68
C ILE A 46 6.76 14.23 -11.87
N ALA A 47 7.63 13.70 -12.74
CA ALA A 47 7.87 14.29 -14.04
C ALA A 47 6.59 14.14 -14.87
N GLY A 48 5.97 15.27 -15.23
CA GLY A 48 4.78 15.29 -16.09
C GLY A 48 5.09 14.78 -17.50
N PRO A 49 4.14 14.11 -18.17
CA PRO A 49 4.36 13.58 -19.51
C PRO A 49 4.48 14.69 -20.56
N ALA A 50 5.50 14.57 -21.42
CA ALA A 50 5.63 15.35 -22.64
C ALA A 50 4.52 14.95 -23.63
N ALA A 51 3.87 15.94 -24.24
CA ALA A 51 2.80 15.73 -25.21
C ALA A 51 3.33 15.00 -26.47
N VAL A 52 2.77 13.83 -26.76
CA VAL A 52 2.96 13.13 -28.03
C VAL A 52 1.96 13.67 -29.05
N ALA A 53 2.49 14.18 -30.17
CA ALA A 53 1.71 14.61 -31.32
C ALA A 53 1.00 13.41 -31.96
N GLY A 54 -0.29 13.59 -32.27
CA GLY A 54 -1.14 12.54 -32.83
C GLY A 54 -0.82 12.23 -34.29
N THR A 55 -1.05 10.97 -34.66
CA THR A 55 -1.20 10.53 -36.06
C THR A 55 -2.34 9.51 -36.15
N GLU A 56 -3.00 9.58 -37.30
CA GLU A 56 -4.40 9.25 -37.55
C GLU A 56 -4.77 7.76 -37.57
N ALA A 57 -6.07 7.52 -37.34
CA ALA A 57 -6.73 6.24 -37.47
C ALA A 57 -6.78 5.74 -38.92
N LYS A 58 -6.61 4.42 -39.11
CA LYS A 58 -7.03 3.73 -40.33
C LYS A 58 -7.89 2.52 -39.97
N SER A 59 -9.07 2.49 -40.58
CA SER A 59 -10.18 1.57 -40.38
C SER A 59 -10.01 0.21 -41.08
N LEU A 60 -10.35 -0.86 -40.35
CA LEU A 60 -11.16 -2.07 -40.71
C LEU A 60 -10.74 -2.94 -41.93
N PRO A 61 -10.87 -4.30 -41.86
CA PRO A 61 -12.16 -4.96 -41.73
C PRO A 61 -12.28 -6.11 -40.71
N VAL A 62 -13.54 -6.30 -40.33
CA VAL A 62 -14.14 -7.35 -39.51
C VAL A 62 -13.93 -8.74 -40.13
N LYS A 63 -13.61 -9.75 -39.30
CA LYS A 63 -13.72 -11.16 -39.66
C LYS A 63 -14.42 -11.94 -38.53
N GLU A 64 -15.55 -12.52 -38.92
CA GLU A 64 -16.29 -13.68 -38.41
C GLU A 64 -16.05 -14.16 -36.96
N GLU A 65 -17.03 -13.84 -36.13
CA GLU A 65 -17.88 -14.79 -35.40
C GLU A 65 -17.33 -16.20 -35.18
N SER A 66 -16.79 -16.44 -33.98
CA SER A 66 -16.82 -17.75 -33.33
C SER A 66 -17.59 -17.64 -32.02
N LYS A 67 -18.58 -18.53 -31.94
CA LYS A 67 -19.56 -18.78 -30.87
C LYS A 67 -18.94 -18.77 -29.46
N PRO A 68 -19.59 -18.18 -28.44
CA PRO A 68 -19.13 -18.30 -27.06
C PRO A 68 -19.21 -19.77 -26.62
N GLN A 69 -18.05 -20.38 -26.39
CA GLN A 69 -17.97 -21.57 -25.57
C GLN A 69 -18.07 -21.09 -24.13
N GLU A 70 -19.18 -21.39 -23.46
CA GLU A 70 -19.34 -21.25 -22.02
C GLU A 70 -18.15 -21.94 -21.36
N ALA A 71 -17.16 -21.14 -20.96
CA ALA A 71 -16.25 -21.51 -19.91
C ALA A 71 -17.09 -21.48 -18.64
N GLU A 72 -17.54 -22.66 -18.23
CA GLU A 72 -18.05 -22.92 -16.89
C GLU A 72 -16.98 -22.41 -15.92
N GLN A 73 -17.14 -21.18 -15.45
CA GLN A 73 -16.35 -20.63 -14.38
C GLN A 73 -16.64 -21.53 -13.19
N ALA A 74 -15.71 -22.45 -12.91
CA ALA A 74 -15.57 -23.05 -11.61
C ALA A 74 -15.55 -21.89 -10.62
N LYS A 75 -16.68 -21.69 -9.95
CA LYS A 75 -16.79 -20.85 -8.77
C LYS A 75 -16.00 -21.57 -7.70
N GLU A 76 -14.68 -21.39 -7.74
CA GLU A 76 -13.81 -21.75 -6.65
C GLU A 76 -14.21 -20.79 -5.53
N GLU A 77 -15.16 -21.25 -4.70
CA GLU A 77 -15.36 -20.68 -3.38
C GLU A 77 -14.04 -20.83 -2.65
N VAL A 78 -13.23 -19.77 -2.74
CA VAL A 78 -12.10 -19.55 -1.85
C VAL A 78 -12.72 -19.54 -0.46
N LYS A 79 -12.68 -20.70 0.19
CA LYS A 79 -12.95 -20.85 1.60
C LYS A 79 -11.96 -19.92 2.27
N GLU A 80 -12.45 -18.79 2.76
CA GLU A 80 -11.68 -17.92 3.63
C GLU A 80 -11.30 -18.77 4.84
N GLU A 81 -10.07 -19.29 4.83
CA GLU A 81 -9.46 -19.82 6.02
C GLU A 81 -9.45 -18.68 7.02
N GLU A 82 -10.20 -18.88 8.11
CA GLU A 82 -10.29 -17.95 9.23
C GLU A 82 -8.95 -17.97 9.96
N LEU A 83 -7.94 -17.35 9.34
CA LEU A 83 -6.62 -17.15 9.93
C LEU A 83 -6.85 -16.35 11.21
N GLU A 84 -6.49 -16.92 12.36
CA GLU A 84 -6.64 -16.36 13.70
C GLU A 84 -6.38 -14.84 13.72
N ALA A 85 -7.47 -14.06 13.59
CA ALA A 85 -7.42 -12.64 13.31
C ALA A 85 -6.92 -11.81 14.50
N GLU A 86 -6.68 -12.45 15.65
CA GLU A 86 -6.34 -11.80 16.91
C GLU A 86 -4.89 -11.27 16.94
N LYS A 87 -4.00 -11.72 16.04
CA LYS A 87 -2.59 -11.27 16.00
C LYS A 87 -2.16 -10.61 14.69
N LEU A 88 -3.06 -10.37 13.74
CA LEU A 88 -2.74 -9.75 12.45
C LEU A 88 -3.49 -8.42 12.25
N TYR A 89 -2.78 -7.42 11.74
CA TYR A 89 -3.39 -6.14 11.38
C TYR A 89 -3.93 -6.21 9.95
N LYS A 90 -5.24 -5.96 9.78
CA LYS A 90 -5.87 -5.87 8.45
C LYS A 90 -5.57 -4.50 7.82
N LEU A 91 -4.74 -4.49 6.79
CA LEU A 91 -4.49 -3.32 5.95
C LEU A 91 -5.48 -3.35 4.77
N THR A 92 -6.52 -2.53 4.82
CA THR A 92 -7.47 -2.39 3.72
C THR A 92 -7.07 -1.18 2.88
N ALA A 93 -6.72 -1.41 1.61
CA ALA A 93 -6.57 -0.36 0.63
C ALA A 93 -7.83 -0.31 -0.23
N PRO A 94 -8.48 0.86 -0.41
CA PRO A 94 -9.56 0.98 -1.38
C PRO A 94 -8.96 0.69 -2.77
N MET A 95 -9.53 -0.27 -3.49
CA MET A 95 -9.20 -0.45 -4.90
C MET A 95 -9.76 0.74 -5.68
N VAL A 96 -8.98 1.81 -5.81
CA VAL A 96 -9.36 2.98 -6.61
C VAL A 96 -9.05 2.70 -8.08
N GLY A 97 -10.01 2.10 -8.78
CA GLY A 97 -10.00 2.04 -10.24
C GLY A 97 -10.46 3.37 -10.84
N THR A 98 -9.69 3.94 -11.76
CA THR A 98 -10.20 5.03 -12.59
C THR A 98 -11.05 4.43 -13.71
N PHE A 99 -12.36 4.63 -13.63
CA PHE A 99 -13.29 4.17 -14.66
C PHE A 99 -13.34 5.18 -15.80
N TYR A 100 -12.73 4.85 -16.94
CA TYR A 100 -12.85 5.65 -18.15
C TYR A 100 -14.03 5.17 -18.98
N ARG A 101 -15.09 5.99 -19.06
CA ARG A 101 -16.08 5.88 -20.14
C ARG A 101 -15.65 6.79 -21.28
N ARG A 102 -15.27 6.20 -22.41
CA ARG A 102 -15.16 6.96 -23.65
C ARG A 102 -16.59 7.34 -24.09
N PRO A 103 -16.87 8.61 -24.44
CA PRO A 103 -18.15 8.96 -25.03
C PRO A 103 -18.32 8.19 -26.35
N SER A 104 -19.53 7.68 -26.58
CA SER A 104 -19.89 7.10 -27.87
C SER A 104 -19.71 8.16 -28.96
N PRO A 105 -19.18 7.82 -30.15
CA PRO A 105 -19.12 8.76 -31.26
C PRO A 105 -20.51 9.38 -31.51
N GLY A 106 -20.63 10.70 -31.38
CA GLY A 106 -21.90 11.42 -31.59
C GLY A 106 -22.69 11.83 -30.33
N SER A 107 -22.07 11.88 -29.15
CA SER A 107 -22.66 12.67 -28.04
C SER A 107 -22.55 14.17 -28.36
N PRO A 108 -23.58 14.99 -28.05
CA PRO A 108 -23.60 16.42 -28.40
C PRO A 108 -22.45 17.21 -27.76
#